data_AF-A0A1D6F7Y0-F1
#
_entry.id   AF-A0A1D6F7Y0-F1
#
_cell.length_a   1.000
_cell.length_b   1.000
_cell.length_c   1.000
_cell.angle_alpha   90.00
_cell.angle_beta   90.00
_cell.angle_gamma   90.00
#
_symmetry.space_group_name_H-M   'P 1'
#
loop_
_entity.id
_entity.type
_entity.pdbx_description
1 polymer ?
#
loop_
_entity_poly.entity_id
_entity_poly.type
_entity_poly.pdbx_seq_one_letter_code
_entity_poly.pdbx_strand_id
1 'polypeptide(L)' 'MTKGLETDIQTFGSIKTVLMSGWLRDENSFQQPDKVVPAASPITNAGKQISILVDERHVVVAN' A
#
# COMPACT_ATOMS: atom_id res chain seq x y z
N MET A 1 21.97 10.70 -16.90
CA MET A 1 20.69 10.27 -17.51
C MET A 1 19.73 9.76 -16.42
N THR A 2 19.29 10.62 -15.49
CA THR A 2 18.45 10.20 -14.35
C THR A 2 17.21 11.06 -14.13
N LYS A 3 17.15 12.27 -14.72
CA LYS A 3 16.02 13.19 -14.58
C LYS A 3 14.70 12.67 -15.15
N GLY A 4 14.74 11.91 -16.25
CA GLY A 4 13.52 11.35 -16.86
C GLY A 4 12.82 10.38 -15.91
N LEU A 5 13.55 9.39 -15.40
CA LEU A 5 13.03 8.39 -14.46
C LEU A 5 12.50 9.03 -13.17
N GLU A 6 13.19 10.02 -12.61
CA GLU A 6 12.72 10.74 -11.43
C GLU A 6 11.43 11.53 -11.70
N THR A 7 11.31 12.14 -12.88
CA THR A 7 10.11 12.87 -13.32
C THR A 7 8.95 11.91 -13.51
N ASP A 8 9.18 10.73 -14.10
CA ASP A 8 8.15 9.72 -14.29
C ASP A 8 7.65 9.18 -12.96
N ILE A 9 8.54 8.91 -11.99
CA ILE A 9 8.16 8.48 -10.63
C ILE A 9 7.29 9.53 -9.92
N GLN A 10 7.60 10.82 -10.09
CA GLN A 10 6.78 11.90 -9.52
C GLN A 10 5.46 12.12 -10.28
N THR A 11 5.44 11.85 -11.59
CA THR A 11 4.28 12.09 -12.46
C THR A 11 3.25 10.97 -12.36
N PHE A 12 3.69 9.71 -12.39
CA PHE A 12 2.82 8.54 -12.25
C PHE A 12 2.52 8.21 -10.79
N GLY A 13 3.35 8.68 -9.86
CA GLY A 13 3.26 8.38 -8.43
C GLY A 13 3.60 6.91 -8.14
N SER A 14 3.81 6.60 -6.87
CA SER A 14 3.84 5.21 -6.39
C SER A 14 2.56 4.92 -5.62
N ILE A 15 2.09 3.67 -5.65
CA ILE A 15 0.92 3.25 -4.91
C ILE A 15 1.36 2.35 -3.76
N LYS A 16 0.90 2.66 -2.55
CA LYS A 16 1.02 1.77 -1.39
C LYS A 16 -0.24 0.92 -1.32
N THR A 17 -0.08 -0.38 -1.19
CA THR A 17 -1.18 -1.31 -0.90
C THR A 17 -1.04 -1.83 0.52
N VAL A 18 -2.10 -1.70 1.32
CA VAL A 18 -2.15 -2.20 2.70
C VAL A 18 -3.27 -3.21 2.83
N LEU A 19 -2.96 -4.40 3.34
CA LEU A 19 -3.98 -5.30 3.85
C LEU A 19 -4.35 -4.83 5.26
N MET A 20 -5.59 -4.37 5.41
CA MET A 20 -6.14 -3.97 6.70
C MET A 20 -7.13 -5.03 7.15
N SER A 21 -7.02 -5.44 8.41
CA SER A 21 -7.98 -6.31 9.06
C SER A 21 -8.44 -5.70 10.37
N GLY A 22 -9.72 -5.86 10.71
CA GLY A 22 -10.24 -5.43 12.02
C GLY A 22 -9.69 -6.31 13.15
N TRP A 23 -9.45 -7.59 12.87
CA TRP A 23 -8.96 -8.60 13.82
C TRP A 23 -7.87 -9.50 13.22
N LEU A 24 -6.97 -10.00 14.08
CA LEU A 24 -5.81 -10.81 13.68
C LEU A 24 -6.17 -12.10 12.91
N ARG A 25 -7.42 -12.56 13.02
CA ARG A 25 -7.94 -13.78 12.40
C ARG A 25 -9.16 -13.53 11.52
N ASP A 26 -9.37 -12.30 11.03
CA ASP A 26 -10.42 -12.13 10.04
C ASP A 26 -10.06 -12.86 8.75
N GLU A 27 -11.07 -13.52 8.18
CA GLU A 27 -10.97 -14.27 6.95
C GLU A 27 -12.15 -13.88 6.05
N ASN A 28 -11.94 -13.96 4.75
CA ASN A 28 -13.02 -13.84 3.77
C ASN A 28 -13.86 -15.12 3.78
N SER A 29 -15.17 -14.98 3.66
CA SER A 29 -16.11 -16.10 3.58
C SER A 29 -17.03 -15.92 2.37
N PHE A 30 -17.79 -16.94 2.00
CA PHE A 30 -18.80 -16.80 0.94
C PHE A 30 -19.83 -15.71 1.24
N GLN A 31 -20.16 -15.51 2.52
CA GLN A 31 -21.09 -14.48 2.98
C GLN A 31 -20.46 -13.09 3.07
N GLN A 32 -19.14 -13.01 3.25
CA GLN A 32 -18.38 -11.77 3.35
C GLN A 32 -17.06 -11.92 2.57
N PRO A 33 -17.10 -11.82 1.23
CA PRO A 33 -15.94 -12.09 0.39
C PRO A 33 -14.85 -11.01 0.50
N ASP A 34 -15.23 -9.80 0.94
CA ASP A 34 -14.36 -8.63 0.94
C ASP A 34 -14.02 -8.12 2.36
N LYS A 35 -14.03 -9.01 3.35
CA LYS A 35 -13.78 -8.66 4.75
C LYS A 35 -12.33 -8.22 5.00
N VAL A 36 -11.40 -8.86 4.31
CA VAL A 36 -9.97 -8.55 4.30
C VAL A 36 -9.57 -8.36 2.84
N VAL A 37 -9.46 -7.09 2.43
CA VAL A 37 -9.08 -6.71 1.07
C VAL A 37 -7.98 -5.67 1.07
N PRO A 38 -7.15 -5.63 0.02
CA PRO A 38 -6.10 -4.62 -0.09
C PRO A 38 -6.72 -3.22 -0.28
N ALA A 39 -6.26 -2.26 0.52
CA ALA A 39 -6.56 -0.84 0.35
C ALA A 39 -5.34 -0.14 -0.27
N ALA A 40 -5.54 0.44 -1.44
CA ALA A 40 -4.51 1.19 -2.15
C ALA A 40 -4.59 2.70 -1.85
N SER A 41 -3.44 3.35 -1.66
CA SER A 41 -3.34 4.79 -1.46
C SER A 41 -2.12 5.37 -2.18
N PRO A 42 -2.18 6.60 -2.72
CA PRO A 42 -1.02 7.26 -3.32
C PRO A 42 0.12 7.49 -2.31
N ILE A 43 1.36 7.35 -2.78
CA ILE A 43 2.57 7.74 -2.05
C ILE A 43 3.00 9.12 -2.56
N THR A 44 2.93 10.14 -1.70
CA THR A 44 3.25 11.53 -2.02
C THR A 44 4.75 11.83 -2.09
N ASN A 45 5.61 10.90 -1.67
CA ASN A 45 7.07 11.04 -1.62
C ASN A 45 7.82 9.91 -2.35
N ALA A 46 7.24 9.40 -3.43
CA ALA A 46 7.86 8.39 -4.29
C ALA A 46 9.29 8.81 -4.72
N GLY A 47 10.24 7.89 -4.65
CA GLY A 47 11.66 8.16 -4.95
C GLY A 47 12.48 8.79 -3.82
N LYS A 48 11.88 9.06 -2.66
CA LYS A 48 12.59 9.48 -1.42
C LYS A 48 12.48 8.41 -0.35
N GLN A 49 13.22 8.56 0.75
CA GLN A 49 13.06 7.67 1.91
C GLN A 49 11.62 7.78 2.45
N ILE A 50 10.95 6.63 2.60
CA ILE A 50 9.58 6.53 3.12
C ILE A 50 9.65 5.86 4.48
N SER A 51 9.11 6.53 5.52
CA SER A 51 8.86 5.92 6.83
C SER A 51 7.41 5.47 6.87
N ILE A 52 7.19 4.16 7.03
CA ILE A 52 5.85 3.58 7.12
C ILE A 52 5.63 3.11 8.55
N LEU A 53 4.65 3.69 9.24
CA LEU A 53 4.18 3.15 10.51
C LEU A 53 3.25 1.97 10.19
N VAL A 54 3.64 0.77 10.62
CA VAL A 54 2.89 -0.47 10.45
C VAL A 54 2.63 -1.03 11.84
N ASP A 55 1.35 -1.20 12.17
CA ASP A 55 0.91 -1.93 13.37
C ASP A 55 0.88 -3.44 13.08
N GLU A 56 0.92 -4.28 14.12
CA GLU A 56 0.99 -5.75 14.05
C GLU A 56 -0.15 -6.39 13.24
N ARG A 57 -1.21 -5.64 12.94
CA ARG A 57 -2.39 -6.06 12.17
C ARG A 57 -2.36 -5.69 10.69
N HIS A 58 -1.26 -5.09 10.20
CA HIS A 58 -1.19 -4.54 8.85
C HIS A 58 -0.03 -5.16 8.06
N VAL A 59 -0.30 -5.53 6.80
CA VAL A 59 0.75 -5.94 5.84
C VAL A 59 0.82 -4.89 4.74
N VAL A 60 2.02 -4.39 4.47
CA VAL A 60 2.26 -3.39 3.42
C VAL A 60 3.01 -4.01 2.26
N VAL A 61 2.43 -3.90 1.06
CA VAL A 61 3.10 -4.22 -0.21
C VAL A 61 3.29 -2.91 -0.96
N ALA A 62 4.54 -2.58 -1.26
CA ALA A 62 4.91 -1.44 -2.10
C ALA A 62 5.46 -1.98 -3.43
N ASN A 63 4.88 -1.54 -4.55
CA ASN A 63 5.30 -1.85 -5.91
C ASN A 63 5.67 -0.56 -6.64
#